data_AF-A0A4Y7K0R3-F1
#
_entry.id   AF-A0A4Y7K0R3-F1
#
_cell.length_a   1.000
_cell.length_b   1.000
_cell.length_c   1.000
_cell.angle_alpha   90.00
_cell.angle_beta   90.00
_cell.angle_gamma   90.00
#
_symmetry.space_group_name_H-M   'P 1'
#
loop_
_entity.id
_entity.type
_entity.pdbx_description
1 polymer ?
#
loop_
_entity_poly.entity_id
_entity_poly.type
_entity_poly.pdbx_seq_one_letter_code
_entity_poly.pdbx_strand_id
1 'polypeptide(L)'
;MQSMEWVERYPNADVYSYGIMVLEMFSGRRPTDGVFMDGLSLHTFAKAALSPDRVMQIVDPRVLLATVNLEEDDDNNSKIQIDGETEAKLCKALTGIVNIDVMCSADSPKDRMEMVQVVKELESIKNLYLTSAGFD
;
A
#
# COMPACT_ATOMS: atom_id res chain seq x y z
N MET A 1 -1.07 36.05 3.78
CA MET A 1 -0.35 35.30 2.73
C MET A 1 0.43 34.12 3.32
N GLN A 2 1.31 34.33 4.31
CA GLN A 2 2.03 33.23 5.00
C GLN A 2 1.14 32.22 5.74
N SER A 3 -0.04 32.61 6.24
CA SER A 3 -0.96 31.68 6.91
C SER A 3 -1.59 30.66 5.96
N MET A 4 -1.78 31.01 4.67
CA MET A 4 -2.33 30.08 3.69
C MET A 4 -1.29 29.05 3.23
N GLU A 5 -0.01 29.44 3.14
CA GLU A 5 1.08 28.50 2.83
C GLU A 5 1.19 27.39 3.88
N TRP A 6 1.08 27.69 5.17
CA TRP A 6 1.11 26.67 6.22
C TRP A 6 -0.13 25.77 6.22
N VAL A 7 -1.31 26.34 5.97
CA VAL A 7 -2.57 25.59 5.86
C VAL A 7 -2.52 24.57 4.72
N GLU A 8 -1.86 24.87 3.61
CA GLU A 8 -1.64 23.90 2.53
C GLU A 8 -0.48 22.95 2.82
N ARG A 9 0.59 23.42 3.47
CA ARG A 9 1.84 22.66 3.62
C ARG A 9 1.75 21.49 4.61
N TYR A 10 1.08 21.66 5.75
CA TYR A 10 1.01 20.59 6.76
C TYR A 10 0.19 19.37 6.28
N PRO A 11 -1.03 19.52 5.75
CA PRO A 11 -1.78 18.38 5.23
C PRO A 11 -1.04 17.64 4.12
N ASN A 12 -0.36 18.37 3.23
CA ASN A 12 0.44 17.77 2.16
C ASN A 12 1.64 16.98 2.69
N ALA A 13 2.29 17.45 3.74
CA ALA A 13 3.39 16.72 4.38
C ALA A 13 2.91 15.46 5.10
N ASP A 14 1.75 15.52 5.75
CA ASP A 14 1.11 14.37 6.39
C ASP A 14 0.72 13.31 5.35
N VAL A 15 0.13 13.71 4.22
CA VAL A 15 -0.21 12.81 3.10
C VAL A 15 1.04 12.14 2.53
N TYR A 16 2.12 12.88 2.34
CA TYR A 16 3.38 12.30 1.88
C TYR A 16 3.90 11.26 2.88
N SER A 17 3.92 11.61 4.16
CA SER A 17 4.42 10.73 5.22
C SER A 17 3.55 9.48 5.36
N TYR A 18 2.23 9.61 5.20
CA TYR A 18 1.30 8.50 5.11
C TYR A 18 1.67 7.53 3.98
N GLY A 19 1.82 8.04 2.75
CA GLY A 19 2.18 7.19 1.60
C GLY A 19 3.49 6.44 1.82
N ILE A 20 4.53 7.11 2.31
CA ILE A 20 5.82 6.46 2.61
C ILE A 20 5.70 5.42 3.72
N MET A 21 4.96 5.72 4.79
CA MET A 21 4.77 4.80 5.91
C MET A 21 4.05 3.51 5.48
N VAL A 22 3.01 3.63 4.66
CA VAL A 22 2.28 2.45 4.16
C VAL A 22 3.17 1.62 3.22
N LEU A 23 3.92 2.26 2.31
CA LEU A 23 4.91 1.56 1.48
C LEU A 23 5.97 0.84 2.32
N GLU A 24 6.45 1.47 3.41
CA GLU A 24 7.41 0.86 4.33
C GLU A 24 6.81 -0.37 5.03
N MET A 25 5.56 -0.27 5.48
CA MET A 25 4.84 -1.37 6.12
C MET A 25 4.64 -2.56 5.17
N PHE A 26 4.20 -2.32 3.94
CA PHE A 26 3.93 -3.40 2.99
C PHE A 26 5.20 -4.01 2.43
N SER A 27 6.26 -3.23 2.20
CA SER A 27 7.50 -3.76 1.63
C SER A 27 8.49 -4.29 2.65
N GLY A 28 8.33 -3.91 3.93
CA GLY A 28 9.30 -4.20 4.98
C GLY A 28 10.64 -3.48 4.79
N ARG A 29 10.69 -2.46 3.92
CA ARG A 29 11.91 -1.71 3.57
C ARG A 29 11.83 -0.30 4.12
N ARG A 30 12.94 0.17 4.69
CA ARG A 30 13.02 1.53 5.23
C ARG A 30 13.35 2.51 4.12
N PRO A 31 12.80 3.74 4.13
CA PRO A 31 13.22 4.80 3.20
C PRO A 31 14.72 5.12 3.27
N THR A 32 15.38 4.76 4.37
CA THR A 32 16.80 4.96 4.64
C THR A 32 17.68 3.74 4.34
N ASP A 33 17.10 2.65 3.83
CA ASP A 33 17.88 1.48 3.41
C ASP A 33 18.85 1.88 2.30
N GLY A 34 20.10 1.39 2.35
CA GLY A 34 21.16 1.79 1.41
C GLY A 34 20.89 1.45 -0.06
N VAL A 35 19.84 0.69 -0.36
CA VAL A 35 19.37 0.43 -1.73
C VAL A 35 18.65 1.63 -2.35
N PHE A 36 18.20 2.60 -1.54
CA PHE A 36 17.50 3.81 -1.97
C PHE A 36 18.42 5.03 -1.99
N MET A 37 19.59 4.87 -2.61
CA MET A 37 20.56 5.93 -2.83
C MET A 37 20.51 6.39 -4.31
N ASP A 38 21.26 7.43 -4.65
CA ASP A 38 21.45 7.88 -6.05
C ASP A 38 20.14 8.21 -6.80
N GLY A 39 19.18 8.81 -6.11
CA GLY A 39 17.90 9.23 -6.69
C GLY A 39 16.84 8.11 -6.76
N LEU A 40 17.17 6.90 -6.31
CA LEU A 40 16.18 5.88 -5.97
C LEU A 40 15.52 6.21 -4.63
N SER A 41 14.27 5.81 -4.50
CA SER A 41 13.47 6.04 -3.29
C SER A 41 12.45 4.92 -3.15
N LEU A 42 11.90 4.77 -1.94
CA LEU A 42 10.81 3.81 -1.72
C LEU A 42 9.60 4.11 -2.63
N HIS A 43 9.31 5.39 -2.89
CA HIS A 43 8.31 5.83 -3.86
C HIS A 43 8.61 5.33 -5.28
N THR A 44 9.81 5.58 -5.80
CA THR A 44 10.15 5.20 -7.20
C THR A 44 10.22 3.68 -7.36
N PHE A 45 10.68 2.97 -6.34
CA PHE A 45 10.63 1.51 -6.26
C PHE A 45 9.21 0.97 -6.32
N ALA A 46 8.30 1.47 -5.48
CA ALA A 46 6.90 1.08 -5.48
C ALA A 46 6.20 1.41 -6.81
N LYS A 47 6.46 2.60 -7.36
CA LYS A 47 5.93 3.05 -8.65
C LYS A 47 6.33 2.13 -9.80
N ALA A 48 7.57 1.61 -9.80
CA ALA A 48 8.04 0.67 -10.83
C ALA A 48 7.38 -0.72 -10.74
N ALA A 49 6.74 -1.04 -9.60
CA ALA A 49 6.06 -2.30 -9.35
C ALA A 49 4.52 -2.22 -9.51
N LEU A 50 3.98 -1.08 -9.98
CA LEU A 50 2.53 -0.87 -10.23
C LEU A 50 2.01 -1.68 -11.43
N SER A 51 2.06 -2.99 -11.29
CA SER A 51 1.38 -3.96 -12.15
C SER A 51 1.03 -5.16 -11.29
N PRO A 52 -0.12 -5.82 -11.51
CA PRO A 52 -0.56 -6.97 -10.73
C PRO A 52 0.55 -8.03 -10.54
N ASP A 53 1.29 -8.34 -11.61
CA ASP A 53 2.33 -9.37 -11.60
C ASP A 53 3.60 -8.98 -10.80
N ARG A 54 3.80 -7.67 -10.55
CA ARG A 54 5.00 -7.14 -9.89
C ARG A 54 4.74 -6.65 -8.48
N VAL A 55 3.51 -6.23 -8.15
CA VAL A 55 3.21 -5.71 -6.81
C VAL A 55 3.47 -6.77 -5.74
N MET A 56 3.14 -8.03 -6.02
CA MET A 56 3.38 -9.15 -5.11
C MET A 56 4.86 -9.37 -4.81
N GLN A 57 5.77 -8.97 -5.70
CA GLN A 57 7.21 -9.17 -5.57
C GLN A 57 7.85 -8.15 -4.62
N ILE A 58 7.18 -7.03 -4.37
CA ILE A 58 7.70 -5.97 -3.49
C ILE A 58 7.13 -6.02 -2.08
N VAL A 59 6.12 -6.86 -1.85
CA VAL A 59 5.45 -7.02 -0.55
C VAL A 59 6.30 -7.95 0.33
N ASP A 60 6.47 -7.59 1.59
CA ASP A 60 7.15 -8.40 2.59
C ASP A 60 6.39 -9.72 2.76
N PRO A 61 7.05 -10.88 2.61
CA PRO A 61 6.42 -12.18 2.81
C PRO A 61 5.72 -12.33 4.16
N ARG A 62 6.17 -11.62 5.20
CA ARG A 62 5.53 -11.62 6.53
C ARG A 62 4.14 -10.96 6.51
N VAL A 63 3.94 -9.95 5.66
CA VAL A 63 2.62 -9.33 5.47
C VAL A 63 1.69 -10.29 4.76
N LEU A 64 2.19 -11.01 3.74
CA LEU A 64 1.43 -12.05 3.04
C LEU A 64 1.04 -13.18 3.99
N LEU A 65 1.96 -13.67 4.82
CA LEU A 65 1.69 -14.72 5.80
C LEU A 65 0.64 -14.27 6.84
N ALA A 66 0.74 -13.02 7.33
CA ALA A 66 -0.25 -12.47 8.24
C ALA A 66 -1.65 -12.41 7.60
N THR A 67 -1.78 -12.09 6.31
CA THR A 67 -3.08 -12.10 5.63
C THR A 67 -3.71 -13.48 5.51
N VAL A 68 -2.91 -14.56 5.42
CA VAL A 68 -3.45 -15.94 5.35
C VAL A 68 -3.77 -16.50 6.73
N ASN A 69 -3.01 -16.11 7.76
CA ASN A 69 -3.19 -16.61 9.13
C ASN A 69 -4.34 -15.93 9.89
N LEU A 70 -5.00 -14.90 9.33
CA LEU A 70 -6.19 -14.28 9.94
C LEU A 70 -7.41 -15.22 9.98
N GLU A 71 -7.34 -16.37 9.32
CA GLU A 71 -8.42 -17.37 9.28
C GLU A 71 -8.17 -18.63 10.14
N GLU A 72 -6.97 -18.82 10.72
CA GLU A 72 -6.66 -20.06 11.47
C GLU A 72 -6.04 -19.78 12.86
N ASP A 73 -6.82 -20.09 13.89
CA ASP A 73 -6.44 -20.15 15.30
C ASP A 73 -5.93 -21.57 15.66
N ASP A 74 -5.32 -22.30 14.71
CA ASP A 74 -4.92 -23.71 14.93
C ASP A 74 -3.46 -24.02 14.58
N ASP A 75 -2.86 -24.79 15.47
CA ASP A 75 -1.44 -24.93 15.77
C ASP A 75 -0.68 -25.84 14.78
N ASN A 76 -0.90 -25.67 13.47
CA ASN A 76 -0.29 -26.55 12.46
C ASN A 76 0.52 -25.80 11.41
N ASN A 77 1.83 -26.10 11.40
CA ASN A 77 2.86 -25.75 10.44
C ASN A 77 2.61 -26.36 9.03
N SER A 78 1.40 -26.22 8.50
CA SER A 78 1.05 -26.57 7.14
C SER A 78 1.18 -25.31 6.27
N LYS A 79 1.82 -25.46 5.12
CA LYS A 79 2.05 -24.37 4.17
C LYS A 79 0.68 -24.01 3.55
N ILE A 80 -0.03 -23.05 4.14
CA ILE A 80 -1.37 -22.64 3.69
C ILE A 80 -1.25 -22.19 2.23
N GLN A 81 -1.94 -22.90 1.34
CA GLN A 81 -2.00 -22.55 -0.08
C GLN A 81 -3.16 -21.58 -0.25
N ILE A 82 -2.85 -20.32 -0.54
CA ILE A 82 -3.85 -19.35 -0.98
C ILE A 82 -4.44 -19.89 -2.29
N ASP A 83 -5.76 -20.04 -2.37
CA ASP A 83 -6.39 -20.40 -3.63
C ASP A 83 -6.22 -19.26 -4.67
N GLY A 84 -6.31 -19.60 -5.96
CA GLY A 84 -6.04 -18.63 -7.03
C GLY A 84 -7.00 -17.43 -7.05
N GLU A 85 -8.21 -17.57 -6.48
CA GLU A 85 -9.17 -16.48 -6.38
C GLU A 85 -8.77 -15.50 -5.25
N THR A 86 -8.41 -16.02 -4.08
CA THR A 86 -7.90 -15.25 -2.94
C THR A 86 -6.60 -14.54 -3.28
N GLU A 87 -5.69 -15.19 -4.01
CA GLU A 87 -4.46 -14.57 -4.51
C GLU A 87 -4.76 -13.42 -5.48
N ALA A 88 -5.70 -13.62 -6.41
CA ALA A 88 -6.11 -12.58 -7.35
C ALA A 88 -6.77 -11.37 -6.66
N LYS A 89 -7.56 -11.60 -5.61
CA LYS A 89 -8.16 -10.53 -4.78
C LYS A 89 -7.09 -9.73 -4.05
N LEU A 90 -6.16 -10.43 -3.40
CA LEU A 90 -5.05 -9.82 -2.67
C LEU A 90 -4.17 -9.00 -3.62
N CYS A 91 -3.81 -9.56 -4.77
CA CYS A 91 -3.03 -8.88 -5.80
C CYS A 91 -3.71 -7.58 -6.28
N LYS A 92 -5.02 -7.61 -6.54
CA LYS A 92 -5.79 -6.41 -6.92
C LYS A 92 -5.83 -5.38 -5.79
N ALA A 93 -6.09 -5.80 -4.56
CA ALA A 93 -6.14 -4.91 -3.40
C ALA A 93 -4.79 -4.23 -3.16
N LEU A 94 -3.70 -5.00 -3.17
CA LEU A 94 -2.34 -4.48 -3.02
C LEU A 94 -1.95 -3.53 -4.16
N THR A 95 -2.32 -3.86 -5.41
CA THR A 95 -2.10 -2.95 -6.54
C THR A 95 -2.79 -1.60 -6.30
N GLY A 96 -4.04 -1.62 -5.83
CA GLY A 96 -4.79 -0.41 -5.49
C GLY A 96 -4.15 0.39 -4.37
N ILE A 97 -3.77 -0.27 -3.27
CA ILE A 97 -3.14 0.38 -2.11
C ILE A 97 -1.82 1.03 -2.52
N VAL A 98 -0.91 0.27 -3.16
CA VAL A 98 0.38 0.79 -3.61
C VAL A 98 0.21 1.96 -4.58
N ASN A 99 -0.81 1.93 -5.45
CA ASN A 99 -1.11 3.05 -6.35
C ASN A 99 -1.52 4.31 -5.58
N ILE A 100 -2.40 4.19 -4.58
CA ILE A 100 -2.78 5.29 -3.70
C ILE A 100 -1.54 5.84 -2.99
N ASP A 101 -0.71 4.99 -2.41
CA ASP A 101 0.46 5.40 -1.64
C ASP A 101 1.52 6.09 -2.51
N VAL A 102 1.69 5.64 -3.76
CA VAL A 102 2.51 6.31 -4.77
C VAL A 102 1.95 7.69 -5.09
N MET A 103 0.63 7.83 -5.25
CA MET A 103 0.02 9.15 -5.45
C MET A 103 0.18 10.05 -4.22
N CYS A 104 0.04 9.53 -3.00
CA CYS A 104 0.25 10.28 -1.76
C CYS A 104 1.70 10.78 -1.61
N SER A 105 2.68 9.96 -2.02
CA SER A 105 4.10 10.24 -1.86
C SER A 105 4.74 10.94 -3.07
N ALA A 106 3.95 11.60 -3.92
CA ALA A 106 4.47 12.40 -5.02
C ALA A 106 5.37 13.55 -4.51
N ASP A 107 6.45 13.85 -5.23
CA ASP A 107 7.40 14.90 -4.84
C ASP A 107 6.72 16.28 -4.77
N SER A 108 5.86 16.59 -5.74
CA SER A 108 5.11 17.85 -5.77
C SER A 108 3.86 17.76 -4.90
N PRO A 109 3.65 18.68 -3.93
CA PRO A 109 2.43 18.71 -3.12
C PRO A 109 1.13 18.70 -3.93
N LYS A 110 1.08 19.47 -5.02
CA LYS A 110 -0.10 19.59 -5.90
C LYS A 110 -0.48 18.30 -6.64
N ASP A 111 0.47 17.37 -6.77
CA ASP A 111 0.26 16.10 -7.47
C ASP A 111 -0.14 15.00 -6.47
N ARG A 112 -0.19 15.32 -5.17
CA ARG A 112 -0.57 14.36 -4.12
C ARG A 112 -2.07 14.18 -4.09
N MET A 113 -2.49 12.95 -3.84
CA MET A 113 -3.91 12.65 -3.62
C MET A 113 -4.38 13.29 -2.31
N GLU A 114 -5.52 13.97 -2.35
CA GLU A 114 -6.18 14.50 -1.15
C GLU A 114 -6.57 13.37 -0.20
N MET A 115 -6.36 13.55 1.11
CA MET A 115 -6.63 12.49 2.10
C MET A 115 -8.09 12.03 2.12
N VAL A 116 -9.03 12.92 1.77
CA VAL A 116 -10.45 12.56 1.61
C VAL A 116 -10.65 11.56 0.46
N GLN A 117 -9.88 11.69 -0.63
CA GLN A 117 -9.92 10.74 -1.73
C GLN A 117 -9.23 9.43 -1.34
N VAL A 118 -8.10 9.50 -0.64
CA VAL A 118 -7.39 8.33 -0.10
C VAL A 118 -8.35 7.42 0.68
N VAL A 119 -9.11 7.99 1.64
CA VAL A 119 -10.07 7.22 2.45
C VAL A 119 -11.15 6.57 1.59
N LYS A 120 -11.72 7.29 0.62
CA LYS A 120 -12.76 6.75 -0.28
C LYS A 120 -12.25 5.59 -1.13
N GLU A 121 -11.05 5.71 -1.69
CA GLU A 121 -10.46 4.65 -2.51
C GLU A 121 -10.11 3.42 -1.67
N LEU A 122 -9.59 3.62 -0.45
CA LEU A 122 -9.33 2.51 0.48
C LEU A 122 -10.61 1.80 0.91
N GLU A 123 -11.70 2.53 1.15
CA GLU A 123 -13.01 1.94 1.41
C GLU A 123 -13.51 1.12 0.21
N SER A 124 -13.29 1.62 -1.02
CA SER A 124 -13.63 0.88 -2.24
C SER A 124 -12.82 -0.41 -2.36
N ILE A 125 -11.51 -0.35 -2.15
CA ILE A 125 -10.63 -1.53 -2.17
C ILE A 125 -11.04 -2.54 -1.11
N LYS A 126 -11.30 -2.08 0.11
CA LYS A 126 -11.77 -2.93 1.21
C LYS A 126 -13.07 -3.63 0.85
N ASN A 127 -14.05 -2.91 0.30
CA ASN A 127 -15.32 -3.49 -0.11
C ASN A 127 -15.14 -4.50 -1.24
N LEU A 128 -14.33 -4.22 -2.26
CA LEU A 128 -14.05 -5.19 -3.34
C LEU A 128 -13.36 -6.46 -2.82
N TYR A 129 -12.44 -6.30 -1.87
CA TYR A 129 -11.76 -7.42 -1.21
C TYR A 129 -12.74 -8.27 -0.39
N LEU A 130 -13.65 -7.64 0.37
CA LEU A 130 -14.58 -8.32 1.28
C LEU A 130 -15.88 -8.82 0.61
N THR A 131 -16.47 -8.10 -0.35
CA THR A 131 -17.74 -8.47 -1.01
C THR A 131 -17.61 -9.72 -1.88
N SER A 132 -16.39 -10.14 -2.17
CA SER A 132 -16.14 -11.42 -2.83
C SER A 132 -15.93 -12.58 -1.84
N ALA A 133 -16.10 -12.35 -0.54
CA ALA A 133 -16.40 -13.39 0.46
C ALA A 133 -17.93 -13.46 0.61
N GLY A 134 -18.55 -14.45 -0.03
CA GLY A 134 -20.00 -14.57 -0.09
C GLY A 134 -20.66 -14.71 1.28
N PHE A 135 -21.57 -13.79 1.59
CA PHE A 135 -22.82 -14.15 2.27
C PHE A 135 -23.93 -13.95 1.24
N ASP A 136 -24.35 -15.06 0.61
CA ASP A 136 -25.69 -15.18 0.03
C ASP A 136 -26.72 -15.38 1.15
#